data_AF-A0AA39TPK8-F1
#
_entry.id   AF-A0AA39TPK8-F1
#
_cell.length_a   1.000
_cell.length_b   1.000
_cell.length_c   1.000
_cell.angle_alpha   90.00
_cell.angle_beta   90.00
_cell.angle_gamma   90.00
#
_symmetry.space_group_name_H-M   'P 1'
#
loop_
_entity.id
_entity.type
_entity.pdbx_description
1 polymer ?
#
loop_
_entity_poly.entity_id
_entity_poly.type
_entity_poly.pdbx_seq_one_letter_code
_entity_poly.pdbx_strand_id
1 'polypeptide(L)'
;MVNWPVLSQWFLIAIKHRNKFCFTGGYLVSSVQLPGINNIVGLWPAVWAMGNLGRAGYGSSLDGMWPYTYDSCDVGTAPNQTINGLPAIAQTSGAEDANYVLSYLPGQRLSRCTCDGQSHPGPKHSDGTYVGRAAPEIDVFEAQVSDGTGSSPFDAGYVWDNNTTISKLNTYIGGKTQQATSLYRETNQECYQLASGCLPSTDLETVPLICFEGYASDNAYISWINDGKLAWTINAAGVGANTATEHFCSTSWLNLGMSTNFGEVDLDHITFPAGYDPDNINIGCDPEDYPTAEYIATYNEAYHNPNLTTWVDDYGQTMPKNSLVDGC
;
A
#
# COMPACT_ATOMS: atom_id res chain seq x y z
N MET A 1 -23.92 24.14 39.30
CA MET A 1 -24.55 23.26 38.29
C MET A 1 -23.58 23.14 37.13
N VAL A 2 -23.30 21.92 36.70
CA VAL A 2 -22.42 21.64 35.56
C VAL A 2 -23.19 21.95 34.28
N ASN A 3 -22.55 22.59 33.30
CA ASN A 3 -23.04 22.60 31.92
C ASN A 3 -21.82 22.54 30.99
N TRP A 4 -21.73 21.48 30.20
CA TRP A 4 -20.61 21.25 29.28
C TRP A 4 -20.83 22.03 27.98
N PRO A 5 -19.86 22.84 27.51
CA PRO A 5 -19.82 23.20 26.11
C PRO A 5 -19.28 22.01 25.30
N VAL A 6 -20.03 21.60 24.28
CA VAL A 6 -19.65 20.53 23.36
C VAL A 6 -18.40 20.98 22.59
N LEU A 7 -17.30 20.23 22.71
CA LEU A 7 -16.11 20.45 21.89
C LEU A 7 -16.43 20.11 20.44
N SER A 8 -16.46 21.14 19.60
CA SER A 8 -16.74 21.05 18.17
C SER A 8 -15.61 20.32 17.43
N GLN A 9 -15.98 19.18 16.84
CA GLN A 9 -15.41 18.54 15.64
C GLN A 9 -13.99 18.97 15.22
N TRP A 10 -13.06 18.02 15.32
CA TRP A 10 -11.80 18.07 14.60
C TRP A 10 -12.06 18.12 13.08
N PHE A 11 -11.55 19.13 12.40
CA PHE A 11 -11.64 19.24 10.94
C PHE A 11 -10.51 18.44 10.29
N LEU A 12 -10.82 17.22 9.82
CA LEU A 12 -10.00 16.53 8.83
C LEU A 12 -10.36 17.09 7.45
N ILE A 13 -9.40 17.72 6.77
CA ILE A 13 -9.58 18.22 5.40
C ILE A 13 -8.83 17.28 4.45
N ALA A 14 -9.56 16.70 3.50
CA ALA A 14 -9.08 15.63 2.62
C ALA A 14 -9.54 15.88 1.17
N ILE A 15 -8.63 15.77 0.20
CA ILE A 15 -8.88 15.97 -1.24
C ILE A 15 -8.93 14.62 -1.96
N LYS A 16 -10.12 14.26 -2.43
CA LYS A 16 -10.35 13.13 -3.34
C LYS A 16 -10.13 13.57 -4.79
N HIS A 17 -9.16 12.98 -5.48
CA HIS A 17 -9.16 12.94 -6.95
C HIS A 17 -9.78 11.62 -7.44
N ARG A 18 -10.71 11.67 -8.41
CA ARG A 18 -11.25 10.45 -9.06
C ARG A 18 -10.22 10.00 -10.10
N ASN A 19 -9.72 8.76 -10.06
CA ASN A 19 -8.94 8.05 -11.10
C ASN A 19 -8.26 8.96 -12.17
N LYS A 20 -7.33 9.81 -11.75
CA LYS A 20 -6.76 10.88 -12.61
C LYS A 20 -5.25 11.07 -12.48
N PHE A 21 -4.60 10.42 -11.53
CA PHE A 21 -3.16 10.29 -11.47
C PHE A 21 -2.85 8.88 -10.99
N CYS A 22 -2.25 8.10 -11.87
CA CYS A 22 -1.78 6.74 -11.66
C CYS A 22 -0.55 6.57 -12.54
N PHE A 23 0.42 5.80 -12.08
CA PHE A 23 1.60 5.43 -12.86
C PHE A 23 2.03 4.00 -12.55
N THR A 24 2.85 3.45 -13.45
CA THR A 24 3.46 2.12 -13.40
C THR A 24 4.97 2.33 -13.57
N GLY A 25 5.72 2.34 -12.46
CA GLY A 25 7.13 2.77 -12.41
C GLY A 25 7.37 4.28 -12.59
N GLY A 26 8.61 4.72 -12.34
CA GLY A 26 9.06 6.10 -12.48
C GLY A 26 9.52 6.75 -11.17
N TYR A 27 9.72 8.07 -11.21
CA TYR A 27 10.18 8.88 -10.08
C TYR A 27 9.04 9.73 -9.55
N LEU A 28 8.65 9.58 -8.29
CA LEU A 28 7.72 10.46 -7.58
C LEU A 28 8.52 11.37 -6.63
N VAL A 29 8.40 12.68 -6.79
CA VAL A 29 9.07 13.65 -5.92
C VAL A 29 8.01 14.44 -5.17
N SER A 30 8.06 14.39 -3.83
CA SER A 30 7.33 15.33 -2.99
C SER A 30 8.30 16.36 -2.43
N SER A 31 7.91 17.63 -2.46
CA SER A 31 8.62 18.75 -1.85
C SER A 31 7.65 19.44 -0.92
N VAL A 32 7.89 19.35 0.40
CA VAL A 32 6.89 19.66 1.43
C VAL A 32 7.46 20.47 2.58
N GLN A 33 6.60 21.27 3.22
CA GLN A 33 6.82 21.74 4.58
C GLN A 33 5.91 20.93 5.50
N LEU A 34 6.49 20.24 6.48
CA LEU A 34 5.72 19.39 7.39
C LEU A 34 4.89 20.27 8.34
N PRO A 35 3.60 19.97 8.60
CA PRO A 35 2.74 20.82 9.43
C PRO A 35 3.14 20.81 10.91
N GLY A 36 2.85 21.92 11.61
CA GLY A 36 3.08 22.04 13.05
C GLY A 36 4.56 22.12 13.45
N ILE A 37 4.92 21.47 14.57
CA ILE A 37 6.26 21.47 15.15
C ILE A 37 6.76 20.04 15.40
N ASN A 38 8.05 19.81 15.17
CA ASN A 38 8.71 18.50 15.21
C ASN A 38 8.81 17.84 16.61
N ASN A 39 8.41 18.53 17.68
CA ASN A 39 8.59 18.06 19.07
C ASN A 39 7.27 17.87 19.85
N ILE A 40 6.12 17.91 19.18
CA ILE A 40 4.80 17.66 19.79
C ILE A 40 4.07 16.55 19.02
N VAL A 41 3.86 15.41 19.67
CA VAL A 41 3.05 14.30 19.14
C VAL A 41 1.60 14.75 18.92
N GLY A 42 1.02 14.44 17.76
CA GLY A 42 -0.40 14.70 17.47
C GLY A 42 -0.73 14.90 15.99
N LEU A 43 0.27 15.15 15.15
CA LEU A 43 0.14 15.17 13.69
C LEU A 43 0.83 13.94 13.09
N TRP A 44 0.28 13.44 11.98
CA TRP A 44 0.81 12.34 11.17
C TRP A 44 0.85 12.77 9.70
N PRO A 45 1.72 13.74 9.32
CA PRO A 45 1.89 14.08 7.91
C PRO A 45 2.50 12.91 7.16
N ALA A 46 1.85 12.50 6.07
CA ALA A 46 2.31 11.42 5.22
C ALA A 46 2.08 11.76 3.75
N VAL A 47 3.04 11.40 2.90
CA VAL A 47 2.84 11.31 1.46
C VAL A 47 3.01 9.85 1.09
N TRP A 48 1.97 9.29 0.50
CA TRP A 48 1.82 7.88 0.23
C TRP A 48 0.85 7.71 -0.93
N ALA A 49 0.79 6.51 -1.46
CA ALA A 49 -0.17 6.18 -2.50
C ALA A 49 -0.42 4.68 -2.60
N MET A 50 -1.52 4.34 -3.27
CA MET A 50 -2.13 3.01 -3.23
C MET A 50 -2.64 2.56 -4.61
N GLY A 51 -2.68 1.25 -4.82
CA GLY A 51 -3.32 0.60 -5.96
C GLY A 51 -4.75 1.06 -6.18
N ASN A 52 -4.99 1.64 -7.36
CA ASN A 52 -6.26 2.26 -7.75
C ASN A 52 -7.49 1.34 -7.76
N LEU A 53 -7.31 0.02 -7.65
CA LEU A 53 -8.40 -0.96 -7.44
C LEU A 53 -8.90 -1.00 -5.99
N GLY A 54 -8.23 -0.35 -5.05
CA GLY A 54 -8.74 -0.04 -3.72
C GLY A 54 -8.88 1.47 -3.53
N ARG A 55 -9.57 1.88 -2.48
CA ARG A 55 -9.72 3.29 -2.15
C ARG A 55 -9.77 3.54 -0.65
N ALA A 56 -8.74 4.22 -0.16
CA ALA A 56 -8.58 4.64 1.23
C ALA A 56 -9.84 5.29 1.81
N GLY A 57 -10.30 4.78 2.96
CA GLY A 57 -11.55 5.22 3.61
C GLY A 57 -12.84 4.61 3.05
N TYR A 58 -12.75 3.61 2.17
CA TYR A 58 -13.90 2.89 1.58
C TYR A 58 -13.66 1.39 1.75
N GLY A 59 -14.00 0.87 2.93
CA GLY A 59 -13.59 -0.48 3.36
C GLY A 59 -13.94 -1.58 2.37
N SER A 60 -15.17 -1.59 1.84
CA SER A 60 -15.61 -2.54 0.81
C SER A 60 -14.74 -2.54 -0.46
N SER A 61 -14.14 -1.41 -0.85
CA SER A 61 -13.18 -1.39 -1.97
C SER A 61 -11.84 -2.03 -1.62
N LEU A 62 -11.42 -1.92 -0.35
CA LEU A 62 -10.15 -2.43 0.19
C LEU A 62 -10.24 -3.90 0.62
N ASP A 63 -11.43 -4.40 0.95
CA ASP A 63 -11.68 -5.72 1.51
C ASP A 63 -11.26 -6.85 0.54
N GLY A 64 -10.22 -7.59 0.89
CA GLY A 64 -9.57 -8.57 0.00
C GLY A 64 -8.74 -7.97 -1.15
N MET A 65 -8.51 -6.66 -1.16
CA MET A 65 -7.67 -5.96 -2.15
C MET A 65 -6.38 -5.42 -1.51
N TRP A 66 -6.51 -4.75 -0.37
CA TRP A 66 -5.39 -4.29 0.45
C TRP A 66 -5.14 -5.30 1.58
N PRO A 67 -3.88 -5.54 1.99
CA PRO A 67 -2.61 -4.98 1.50
C PRO A 67 -1.91 -5.89 0.48
N TYR A 68 -2.67 -6.60 -0.37
CA TYR A 68 -2.11 -7.60 -1.28
C TYR A 68 -1.21 -6.96 -2.38
N THR A 69 -0.15 -7.68 -2.78
CA THR A 69 0.79 -7.36 -3.88
C THR A 69 0.92 -8.48 -4.92
N TYR A 70 0.11 -9.55 -4.79
CA TYR A 70 0.39 -10.91 -5.29
C TYR A 70 -0.12 -11.15 -6.72
N ASP A 71 0.72 -11.75 -7.57
CA ASP A 71 0.36 -12.33 -8.88
C ASP A 71 0.84 -13.81 -9.02
N SER A 72 0.68 -14.54 -7.92
CA SER A 72 0.83 -15.99 -7.84
C SER A 72 -0.52 -16.66 -7.54
N CYS A 73 -0.66 -17.93 -7.91
CA CYS A 73 -1.77 -18.76 -7.43
C CYS A 73 -1.25 -19.79 -6.42
N ASP A 74 -1.22 -19.37 -5.15
CA ASP A 74 -0.77 -20.17 -4.02
C ASP A 74 -1.62 -19.87 -2.76
N VAL A 75 -1.25 -20.50 -1.64
CA VAL A 75 -1.97 -20.42 -0.36
C VAL A 75 -2.07 -18.99 0.20
N GLY A 76 -1.16 -18.08 -0.19
CA GLY A 76 -1.22 -16.66 0.17
C GLY A 76 -2.46 -15.93 -0.37
N THR A 77 -3.10 -16.48 -1.40
CA THR A 77 -4.37 -15.95 -1.94
C THR A 77 -5.60 -16.38 -1.13
N ALA A 78 -5.47 -17.37 -0.25
CA ALA A 78 -6.58 -17.94 0.51
C ALA A 78 -6.87 -17.16 1.81
N PRO A 79 -8.08 -17.33 2.41
CA PRO A 79 -8.40 -16.75 3.71
C PRO A 79 -7.37 -17.14 4.78
N ASN A 80 -6.95 -16.17 5.59
CA ASN A 80 -5.91 -16.32 6.61
C ASN A 80 -4.56 -16.86 6.08
N GLN A 81 -4.33 -16.80 4.75
CA GLN A 81 -3.24 -17.49 4.03
C GLN A 81 -3.19 -19.00 4.32
N THR A 82 -4.34 -19.66 4.47
CA THR A 82 -4.40 -21.08 4.81
C THR A 82 -5.46 -21.85 4.03
N ILE A 83 -5.13 -23.11 3.71
CA ILE A 83 -6.05 -24.08 3.10
C ILE A 83 -6.01 -25.35 3.97
N ASN A 84 -7.16 -25.77 4.48
CA ASN A 84 -7.29 -26.94 5.38
C ASN A 84 -6.34 -26.92 6.61
N GLY A 85 -6.00 -25.71 7.10
CA GLY A 85 -5.07 -25.52 8.23
C GLY A 85 -3.58 -25.57 7.88
N LEU A 86 -3.24 -25.68 6.59
CA LEU A 86 -1.87 -25.57 6.08
C LEU A 86 -1.63 -24.22 5.38
N PRO A 87 -0.39 -23.67 5.41
CA PRO A 87 0.78 -24.20 6.09
C PRO A 87 0.65 -24.08 7.61
N ALA A 88 1.15 -25.08 8.35
CA ALA A 88 0.98 -25.12 9.81
C ALA A 88 1.65 -23.92 10.52
N ILE A 89 2.69 -23.32 9.93
CA ILE A 89 3.35 -22.14 10.49
C ILE A 89 2.45 -20.91 10.49
N ALA A 90 1.51 -20.79 9.55
CA ALA A 90 0.55 -19.69 9.50
C ALA A 90 -0.48 -19.75 10.64
N GLN A 91 -0.54 -20.84 11.41
CA GLN A 91 -1.34 -20.96 12.63
C GLN A 91 -0.56 -20.59 13.91
N THR A 92 0.76 -20.37 13.82
CA THR A 92 1.64 -20.23 15.00
C THR A 92 2.73 -19.14 14.89
N SER A 93 2.76 -18.35 13.82
CA SER A 93 3.78 -17.32 13.57
C SER A 93 3.26 -15.88 13.45
N GLY A 94 1.97 -15.66 13.67
CA GLY A 94 1.39 -14.32 13.74
C GLY A 94 1.58 -13.62 15.08
N ALA A 95 0.81 -12.54 15.27
CA ALA A 95 0.88 -11.71 16.46
C ALA A 95 0.22 -12.38 17.68
N GLU A 96 0.69 -12.07 18.89
CA GLU A 96 0.12 -12.61 20.14
C GLU A 96 -1.36 -12.20 20.32
N ASP A 97 -1.72 -10.96 19.95
CA ASP A 97 -3.11 -10.45 19.96
C ASP A 97 -4.02 -11.10 18.88
N ALA A 98 -3.42 -11.88 18.00
CA ALA A 98 -4.07 -12.70 16.97
C ALA A 98 -4.10 -14.20 17.34
N ASN A 99 -3.72 -14.54 18.58
CA ASN A 99 -3.48 -15.93 19.03
C ASN A 99 -2.44 -16.67 18.17
N TYR A 100 -1.44 -15.95 17.65
CA TYR A 100 -0.38 -16.44 16.77
C TYR A 100 -0.84 -16.95 15.39
N VAL A 101 -2.10 -16.76 15.00
CA VAL A 101 -2.53 -16.91 13.60
C VAL A 101 -1.95 -15.76 12.78
N LEU A 102 -1.31 -16.10 11.67
CA LEU A 102 -0.53 -15.18 10.83
C LEU A 102 -1.40 -14.06 10.26
N SER A 103 -2.54 -14.40 9.65
CA SER A 103 -3.40 -13.45 8.97
C SER A 103 -4.87 -13.68 9.31
N TYR A 104 -5.65 -12.60 9.33
CA TYR A 104 -7.10 -12.57 9.42
C TYR A 104 -7.73 -11.99 8.13
N LEU A 105 -6.96 -11.90 7.05
CA LEU A 105 -7.46 -11.38 5.77
C LEU A 105 -8.41 -12.39 5.08
N PRO A 106 -9.40 -11.92 4.32
CA PRO A 106 -10.44 -12.76 3.69
C PRO A 106 -9.95 -13.54 2.46
N GLY A 107 -8.66 -13.47 2.11
CA GLY A 107 -8.14 -13.91 0.82
C GLY A 107 -8.11 -12.79 -0.22
N GLN A 108 -7.27 -12.93 -1.24
CA GLN A 108 -7.14 -11.94 -2.30
C GLN A 108 -8.33 -12.04 -3.26
N ARG A 109 -9.19 -11.02 -3.25
CA ARG A 109 -10.44 -10.93 -4.01
C ARG A 109 -10.22 -11.05 -5.52
N LEU A 110 -9.13 -10.50 -6.01
CA LEU A 110 -8.72 -10.54 -7.42
C LEU A 110 -7.41 -11.31 -7.59
N SER A 111 -7.36 -12.53 -7.05
CA SER A 111 -6.17 -13.39 -7.15
C SER A 111 -5.99 -13.99 -8.55
N ARG A 112 -4.77 -14.44 -8.86
CA ARG A 112 -4.49 -15.26 -10.05
C ARG A 112 -5.25 -16.60 -10.05
N CYS A 113 -5.66 -17.08 -8.87
CA CYS A 113 -6.53 -18.25 -8.72
C CYS A 113 -8.01 -17.99 -9.06
N THR A 114 -8.39 -16.76 -9.44
CA THR A 114 -9.79 -16.43 -9.77
C THR A 114 -10.28 -17.32 -10.91
N CYS A 115 -11.39 -18.05 -10.70
CA CYS A 115 -11.94 -18.97 -11.68
C CYS A 115 -12.39 -18.25 -12.97
N ASP A 116 -12.33 -18.96 -14.10
CA ASP A 116 -12.79 -18.45 -15.39
C ASP A 116 -14.26 -17.99 -15.36
N GLY A 117 -14.52 -16.83 -15.98
CA GLY A 117 -15.84 -16.22 -16.01
C GLY A 117 -16.32 -15.60 -14.69
N GLN A 118 -15.50 -15.60 -13.63
CA GLN A 118 -15.75 -14.77 -12.45
C GLN A 118 -15.42 -13.29 -12.74
N SER A 119 -15.92 -12.39 -11.88
CA SER A 119 -15.66 -10.96 -12.00
C SER A 119 -14.21 -10.64 -11.68
N HIS A 120 -13.44 -10.25 -12.71
CA HIS A 120 -12.04 -9.92 -12.60
C HIS A 120 -11.67 -8.92 -13.72
N PRO A 121 -10.95 -7.81 -13.45
CA PRO A 121 -10.60 -6.82 -14.46
C PRO A 121 -9.63 -7.35 -15.52
N GLY A 122 -8.79 -8.31 -15.13
CA GLY A 122 -7.76 -8.88 -15.98
C GLY A 122 -6.43 -8.10 -15.94
N PRO A 123 -5.56 -8.26 -16.95
CA PRO A 123 -5.69 -9.17 -18.10
C PRO A 123 -5.48 -10.64 -17.68
N LYS A 124 -5.24 -11.52 -18.66
CA LYS A 124 -4.87 -12.93 -18.42
C LYS A 124 -3.44 -13.19 -18.86
N HIS A 125 -2.73 -14.00 -18.08
CA HIS A 125 -1.45 -14.61 -18.44
C HIS A 125 -1.59 -15.52 -19.66
N SER A 126 -0.47 -15.84 -20.31
CA SER A 126 -0.43 -16.75 -21.45
C SER A 126 -0.85 -18.19 -21.14
N ASP A 127 -0.89 -18.58 -19.86
CA ASP A 127 -1.42 -19.86 -19.38
C ASP A 127 -2.96 -19.87 -19.21
N GLY A 128 -3.62 -18.72 -19.42
CA GLY A 128 -5.06 -18.54 -19.27
C GLY A 128 -5.51 -18.13 -17.87
N THR A 129 -4.64 -18.12 -16.85
CA THR A 129 -4.97 -17.58 -15.51
C THR A 129 -5.05 -16.05 -15.54
N TYR A 130 -5.78 -15.44 -14.61
CA TYR A 130 -5.79 -13.98 -14.52
C TYR A 130 -4.48 -13.44 -13.94
N VAL A 131 -4.05 -12.24 -14.35
CA VAL A 131 -3.04 -11.50 -13.60
C VAL A 131 -3.61 -11.17 -12.22
N GLY A 132 -2.93 -11.51 -11.14
CA GLY A 132 -3.35 -11.14 -9.79
C GLY A 132 -3.35 -9.63 -9.61
N ARG A 133 -4.46 -9.08 -9.13
CA ARG A 133 -4.67 -7.64 -8.92
C ARG A 133 -5.01 -7.36 -7.46
N ALA A 134 -4.68 -6.15 -7.02
CA ALA A 134 -4.78 -5.77 -5.62
C ALA A 134 -4.73 -4.24 -5.44
N ALA A 135 -4.71 -3.81 -4.19
CA ALA A 135 -4.54 -2.42 -3.77
C ALA A 135 -3.33 -2.29 -2.81
N PRO A 136 -2.09 -2.51 -3.28
CA PRO A 136 -0.89 -2.32 -2.46
C PRO A 136 -0.72 -0.86 -2.05
N GLU A 137 0.06 -0.61 -1.00
CA GLU A 137 0.31 0.72 -0.43
C GLU A 137 1.82 0.96 -0.32
N ILE A 138 2.26 2.15 -0.76
CA ILE A 138 3.64 2.62 -0.59
C ILE A 138 3.62 4.02 0.02
N ASP A 139 4.29 4.15 1.15
CA ASP A 139 4.59 5.43 1.79
C ASP A 139 5.87 6.03 1.20
N VAL A 140 5.79 7.23 0.63
CA VAL A 140 6.97 8.05 0.32
C VAL A 140 7.60 8.53 1.63
N PHE A 141 6.76 8.95 2.58
CA PHE A 141 7.11 9.08 3.98
C PHE A 141 5.85 9.02 4.87
N GLU A 142 6.02 8.49 6.08
CA GLU A 142 5.15 8.73 7.23
C GLU A 142 5.96 9.49 8.29
N ALA A 143 5.68 10.77 8.51
CA ALA A 143 6.44 11.61 9.43
C ALA A 143 5.72 11.73 10.79
N GLN A 144 6.51 11.69 11.85
CA GLN A 144 6.06 11.48 13.22
C GLN A 144 7.09 12.02 14.21
N VAL A 145 6.66 12.18 15.46
CA VAL A 145 7.51 12.66 16.56
C VAL A 145 8.12 11.49 17.37
N SER A 146 7.82 10.24 17.01
CA SER A 146 8.43 9.00 17.53
C SER A 146 8.08 7.76 16.69
N ASP A 147 9.04 6.86 16.45
CA ASP A 147 8.96 5.50 15.89
C ASP A 147 7.56 4.84 15.55
N GLY A 148 7.20 4.76 14.24
CA GLY A 148 6.07 4.05 13.56
C GLY A 148 6.12 4.18 11.99
N THR A 149 5.09 3.87 11.17
CA THR A 149 4.79 2.53 10.59
C THR A 149 5.32 2.31 9.13
N GLY A 150 4.58 1.64 8.22
CA GLY A 150 4.86 1.46 6.76
C GLY A 150 4.93 0.00 6.24
N SER A 151 4.26 -0.34 5.13
CA SER A 151 3.73 -1.66 4.61
C SER A 151 4.67 -2.63 3.82
N SER A 152 4.40 -3.97 3.79
CA SER A 152 4.59 -4.99 2.69
C SER A 152 4.27 -6.46 3.17
N PRO A 153 4.40 -7.61 2.43
CA PRO A 153 3.52 -8.81 2.54
C PRO A 153 3.80 -9.79 3.70
N PHE A 154 2.83 -10.63 4.09
CA PHE A 154 2.89 -11.53 5.26
C PHE A 154 3.86 -12.74 5.16
N ASP A 155 5.04 -12.57 5.76
CA ASP A 155 6.04 -13.56 6.12
C ASP A 155 5.81 -14.13 7.55
N ALA A 156 6.42 -15.29 7.84
CA ALA A 156 6.42 -15.86 9.19
C ALA A 156 7.06 -14.90 10.22
N GLY A 157 6.34 -14.59 11.31
CA GLY A 157 6.79 -13.63 12.32
C GLY A 157 6.78 -12.18 11.87
N TYR A 158 6.23 -11.91 10.69
CA TYR A 158 6.30 -10.65 9.95
C TYR A 158 7.71 -10.18 9.55
N VAL A 159 8.64 -11.13 9.34
CA VAL A 159 10.06 -10.82 9.08
C VAL A 159 10.43 -11.03 7.61
N TRP A 160 10.77 -9.93 6.93
CA TRP A 160 11.29 -9.90 5.56
C TRP A 160 12.84 -9.87 5.52
N ASP A 161 13.45 -10.23 4.38
CA ASP A 161 14.92 -10.29 4.23
C ASP A 161 15.53 -8.90 3.96
N ASN A 162 16.21 -8.34 4.96
CA ASN A 162 16.84 -7.02 4.91
C ASN A 162 18.35 -7.08 5.17
N ASN A 163 19.13 -6.53 4.24
CA ASN A 163 20.59 -6.40 4.33
C ASN A 163 21.08 -4.93 4.41
N THR A 164 20.21 -3.95 4.68
CA THR A 164 20.61 -2.53 4.80
C THR A 164 21.38 -2.22 6.08
N THR A 165 22.42 -1.41 5.97
CA THR A 165 23.28 -0.96 7.10
C THR A 165 23.18 0.54 7.39
N ILE A 166 22.51 1.31 6.51
CA ILE A 166 22.51 2.78 6.57
C ILE A 166 21.32 3.30 7.39
N SER A 167 20.29 2.49 7.62
CA SER A 167 19.00 2.90 8.20
C SER A 167 18.63 2.07 9.43
N LYS A 168 17.91 2.69 10.38
CA LYS A 168 17.34 1.98 11.53
C LYS A 168 16.03 1.32 11.10
N LEU A 169 15.96 0.00 11.18
CA LEU A 169 14.72 -0.76 10.92
C LEU A 169 13.57 -0.30 11.81
N ASN A 170 12.35 -0.33 11.27
CA ASN A 170 11.14 -0.19 12.07
C ASN A 170 10.97 -1.41 12.99
N THR A 171 10.59 -1.17 14.25
CA THR A 171 10.23 -2.23 15.22
C THR A 171 8.78 -2.69 15.06
N TYR A 172 7.91 -1.85 14.49
CA TYR A 172 6.62 -2.27 13.99
C TYR A 172 6.81 -2.97 12.64
N ILE A 173 6.58 -4.27 12.65
CA ILE A 173 6.70 -5.16 11.49
C ILE A 173 5.34 -5.65 10.99
N GLY A 174 4.23 -5.25 11.62
CA GLY A 174 2.88 -5.58 11.16
C GLY A 174 1.94 -6.06 12.26
N GLY A 175 0.94 -6.83 11.83
CA GLY A 175 -0.11 -7.44 12.64
C GLY A 175 -1.08 -8.24 11.75
N LYS A 176 -2.16 -8.76 12.34
CA LYS A 176 -3.06 -9.73 11.68
C LYS A 176 -3.75 -9.28 10.38
N THR A 177 -3.72 -8.00 10.03
CA THR A 177 -4.30 -7.44 8.79
C THR A 177 -3.27 -6.82 7.84
N GLN A 178 -2.00 -6.70 8.23
CA GLN A 178 -0.92 -6.18 7.38
C GLN A 178 0.46 -6.62 7.89
N GLN A 179 1.42 -6.88 7.00
CA GLN A 179 2.83 -6.78 7.36
C GLN A 179 3.36 -5.39 6.99
N ALA A 180 4.43 -4.99 7.67
CA ALA A 180 5.05 -3.68 7.60
C ALA A 180 6.55 -3.82 7.28
N THR A 181 6.96 -3.26 6.14
CA THR A 181 8.35 -3.26 5.66
C THR A 181 8.80 -1.82 5.57
N SER A 182 9.34 -1.30 6.68
CA SER A 182 9.64 0.13 6.83
C SER A 182 10.92 0.38 7.64
N LEU A 183 11.41 1.63 7.57
CA LEU A 183 12.57 2.08 8.32
C LEU A 183 12.53 3.57 8.63
N TYR A 184 13.40 3.96 9.57
CA TYR A 184 13.50 5.33 10.03
C TYR A 184 14.60 6.12 9.34
N ARG A 185 14.23 7.32 8.94
CA ARG A 185 15.09 8.46 8.67
C ARG A 185 14.64 9.64 9.51
N GLU A 186 15.60 10.43 9.96
CA GLU A 186 15.32 11.75 10.52
C GLU A 186 15.06 12.68 9.34
N THR A 187 13.85 13.26 9.27
CA THR A 187 13.49 14.32 8.31
C THR A 187 14.26 15.60 8.63
N ASN A 188 14.36 16.56 7.70
CA ASN A 188 14.93 17.85 8.04
C ASN A 188 14.10 18.56 9.12
N GLN A 189 14.68 18.67 10.32
CA GLN A 189 14.04 19.22 11.51
C GLN A 189 13.72 20.72 11.39
N GLU A 190 14.35 21.42 10.43
CA GLU A 190 14.06 22.82 10.12
C GLU A 190 12.85 22.98 9.18
N CYS A 191 12.37 21.90 8.55
CA CYS A 191 11.32 21.89 7.53
C CYS A 191 9.91 21.63 8.07
N TYR A 192 9.66 22.05 9.31
CA TYR A 192 8.34 22.08 9.91
C TYR A 192 7.78 23.51 9.91
N GLN A 193 6.47 23.67 9.75
CA GLN A 193 5.76 24.94 9.62
C GLN A 193 6.02 25.94 10.77
N LEU A 194 6.25 25.41 11.99
CA LEU A 194 6.55 26.20 13.19
C LEU A 194 8.04 26.12 13.58
N ALA A 195 8.88 25.46 12.79
CA ALA A 195 10.33 25.59 12.85
C ALA A 195 10.78 26.83 12.06
N SER A 196 12.07 27.18 12.14
CA SER A 196 12.56 28.50 11.74
C SER A 196 13.64 28.50 10.64
N GLY A 197 13.80 27.41 9.88
CA GLY A 197 14.85 27.31 8.85
C GLY A 197 14.35 27.18 7.41
N CYS A 198 13.41 26.25 7.11
CA CYS A 198 12.99 26.06 5.72
C CYS A 198 11.93 27.08 5.27
N LEU A 199 12.26 27.89 4.27
CA LEU A 199 11.34 28.87 3.67
C LEU A 199 10.38 28.19 2.66
N PRO A 200 9.11 28.62 2.55
CA PRO A 200 8.06 27.90 1.81
C PRO A 200 8.25 27.65 0.31
N SER A 201 9.34 28.11 -0.31
CA SER A 201 9.53 28.06 -1.77
C SER A 201 10.94 27.71 -2.26
N THR A 202 11.91 27.52 -1.36
CA THR A 202 13.33 27.33 -1.74
C THR A 202 14.02 26.19 -1.01
N ASP A 203 13.55 25.83 0.19
CA ASP A 203 14.26 24.96 1.11
C ASP A 203 13.35 23.84 1.66
N LEU A 204 12.32 23.45 0.90
CA LEU A 204 11.35 22.41 1.31
C LEU A 204 11.99 21.03 1.45
N GLU A 205 11.51 20.24 2.43
CA GLU A 205 11.90 18.83 2.60
C GLU A 205 11.54 18.08 1.32
N THR A 206 12.56 17.58 0.63
CA THR A 206 12.36 16.87 -0.63
C THR A 206 12.60 15.39 -0.39
N VAL A 207 11.52 14.61 -0.49
CA VAL A 207 11.52 13.15 -0.34
C VAL A 207 11.14 12.52 -1.69
N PRO A 208 12.14 12.09 -2.48
CA PRO A 208 11.89 11.32 -3.67
C PRO A 208 11.71 9.83 -3.41
N LEU A 209 10.85 9.22 -4.23
CA LEU A 209 10.67 7.79 -4.39
C LEU A 209 11.00 7.41 -5.84
N ILE A 210 11.96 6.52 -6.06
CA ILE A 210 12.19 5.87 -7.36
C ILE A 210 11.51 4.50 -7.29
N CYS A 211 10.55 4.22 -8.17
CA CYS A 211 10.02 2.88 -8.39
C CYS A 211 10.49 2.37 -9.75
N PHE A 212 11.22 1.24 -9.77
CA PHE A 212 11.34 0.41 -10.95
C PHE A 212 10.45 -0.81 -10.76
N GLU A 213 9.27 -0.78 -11.39
CA GLU A 213 8.28 -1.86 -11.32
C GLU A 213 8.73 -3.08 -12.11
N GLY A 214 8.30 -4.27 -11.67
CA GLY A 214 8.54 -5.52 -12.39
C GLY A 214 8.72 -6.71 -11.44
N TYR A 215 9.24 -7.80 -12.01
CA TYR A 215 9.55 -9.01 -11.29
C TYR A 215 10.94 -8.94 -10.61
N ALA A 216 11.20 -9.84 -9.67
CA ALA A 216 12.57 -10.03 -9.16
C ALA A 216 13.57 -10.42 -10.26
N SER A 217 13.12 -11.06 -11.36
CA SER A 217 13.94 -11.34 -12.55
C SER A 217 14.40 -10.09 -13.30
N ASP A 218 13.65 -8.99 -13.16
CA ASP A 218 13.89 -7.73 -13.86
C ASP A 218 14.77 -6.80 -13.01
N ASN A 219 15.15 -7.25 -11.80
CA ASN A 219 15.79 -6.48 -10.74
C ASN A 219 14.92 -5.30 -10.27
N ALA A 220 13.60 -5.47 -10.25
CA ALA A 220 12.66 -4.47 -9.76
C ALA A 220 12.97 -4.02 -8.32
N TYR A 221 12.80 -2.73 -8.04
CA TYR A 221 13.17 -2.11 -6.77
C TYR A 221 12.36 -0.85 -6.48
N ILE A 222 12.29 -0.50 -5.21
CA ILE A 222 11.83 0.82 -4.74
C ILE A 222 12.97 1.45 -3.94
N SER A 223 13.32 2.68 -4.26
CA SER A 223 14.34 3.47 -3.54
C SER A 223 13.75 4.74 -2.97
N TRP A 224 13.96 4.95 -1.68
CA TRP A 224 13.66 6.20 -0.99
C TRP A 224 14.91 7.06 -0.96
N ILE A 225 14.74 8.33 -1.26
CA ILE A 225 15.76 9.37 -1.15
C ILE A 225 15.25 10.39 -0.11
N ASN A 226 16.16 10.91 0.69
CA ASN A 226 15.89 11.96 1.67
C ASN A 226 17.09 12.92 1.69
N ASP A 227 16.86 14.23 1.58
CA ASP A 227 17.91 15.24 1.42
C ASP A 227 18.95 14.91 0.33
N GLY A 228 18.47 14.42 -0.83
CA GLY A 228 19.30 14.03 -1.96
C GLY A 228 20.23 12.82 -1.72
N LYS A 229 20.08 12.13 -0.58
CA LYS A 229 20.84 10.92 -0.22
C LYS A 229 19.92 9.71 -0.31
N LEU A 230 20.43 8.60 -0.84
CA LEU A 230 19.72 7.32 -0.82
C LEU A 230 19.46 6.91 0.63
N ALA A 231 18.19 6.96 1.03
CA ALA A 231 17.76 6.50 2.34
C ALA A 231 17.72 4.98 2.38
N TRP A 232 17.14 4.35 1.36
CA TRP A 232 16.90 2.91 1.31
C TRP A 232 16.67 2.44 -0.12
N THR A 233 16.95 1.16 -0.38
CA THR A 233 16.40 0.41 -1.50
C THR A 233 15.84 -0.90 -0.97
N ILE A 234 14.59 -1.21 -1.29
CA ILE A 234 14.07 -2.57 -1.27
C ILE A 234 14.12 -3.11 -2.71
N ASN A 235 14.60 -4.33 -2.87
CA ASN A 235 14.50 -5.05 -4.15
C ASN A 235 13.31 -6.01 -4.05
N ALA A 236 12.60 -6.26 -5.15
CA ALA A 236 11.43 -7.15 -5.17
C ALA A 236 11.72 -8.56 -4.60
N ALA A 237 12.97 -9.03 -4.69
CA ALA A 237 13.42 -10.27 -4.06
C ALA A 237 13.32 -10.29 -2.51
N GLY A 238 13.38 -9.13 -1.85
CA GLY A 238 13.30 -9.02 -0.38
C GLY A 238 11.87 -9.16 0.18
N VAL A 239 10.86 -9.10 -0.69
CA VAL A 239 9.44 -9.40 -0.41
C VAL A 239 8.96 -10.55 -1.31
N GLY A 240 9.90 -11.44 -1.67
CA GLY A 240 9.72 -12.56 -2.57
C GLY A 240 9.08 -13.79 -1.91
N ALA A 241 9.19 -14.93 -2.59
CA ALA A 241 8.68 -16.21 -2.11
C ALA A 241 9.22 -16.62 -0.73
N ASN A 242 8.31 -16.95 0.19
CA ASN A 242 8.62 -17.48 1.51
C ASN A 242 8.18 -18.94 1.62
N THR A 243 9.18 -19.84 1.67
CA THR A 243 8.95 -21.29 1.69
C THR A 243 8.41 -21.81 3.01
N ALA A 244 8.55 -21.07 4.12
CA ALA A 244 7.97 -21.47 5.40
C ALA A 244 6.45 -21.29 5.39
N THR A 245 5.97 -20.16 4.87
CA THR A 245 4.53 -19.85 4.68
C THR A 245 3.99 -20.40 3.35
N GLU A 246 4.71 -21.31 2.68
CA GLU A 246 4.33 -22.00 1.43
C GLU A 246 3.78 -21.06 0.33
N HIS A 247 4.25 -19.81 0.34
CA HIS A 247 3.76 -18.71 -0.49
C HIS A 247 4.87 -18.22 -1.43
N PHE A 248 4.54 -17.95 -2.69
CA PHE A 248 5.49 -17.63 -3.74
C PHE A 248 5.26 -16.25 -4.36
N CYS A 249 5.70 -15.18 -3.68
CA CYS A 249 5.74 -13.86 -4.30
C CYS A 249 6.82 -13.81 -5.38
N SER A 250 6.42 -13.78 -6.65
CA SER A 250 7.30 -13.51 -7.80
C SER A 250 7.32 -12.02 -8.19
N THR A 251 6.40 -11.23 -7.62
CA THR A 251 5.83 -10.03 -8.20
C THR A 251 5.59 -8.95 -7.15
N SER A 252 5.75 -7.70 -7.54
CA SER A 252 5.20 -6.56 -6.81
C SER A 252 4.74 -5.55 -7.84
N TRP A 253 3.46 -5.65 -8.21
CA TRP A 253 2.81 -4.78 -9.18
C TRP A 253 2.24 -3.54 -8.48
N LEU A 254 2.58 -2.36 -8.96
CA LEU A 254 2.50 -1.10 -8.22
C LEU A 254 1.86 0.00 -9.08
N ASN A 255 0.54 -0.04 -9.17
CA ASN A 255 -0.22 1.11 -9.64
C ASN A 255 -0.32 2.13 -8.51
N LEU A 256 0.18 3.36 -8.70
CA LEU A 256 0.33 4.31 -7.58
C LEU A 256 -0.64 5.51 -7.65
N GLY A 257 -1.63 5.55 -6.75
CA GLY A 257 -2.61 6.64 -6.62
C GLY A 257 -2.60 7.34 -5.26
N MET A 258 -2.37 8.66 -5.26
CA MET A 258 -2.27 9.50 -4.04
C MET A 258 -3.58 9.63 -3.25
N SER A 259 -3.49 9.67 -1.93
CA SER A 259 -4.63 9.74 -1.02
C SER A 259 -4.37 10.63 0.21
N THR A 260 -5.37 11.39 0.62
CA THR A 260 -5.29 12.37 1.72
C THR A 260 -6.00 11.88 2.99
N ASN A 261 -6.15 10.57 3.19
CA ASN A 261 -6.96 10.03 4.29
C ASN A 261 -6.23 10.08 5.66
N PHE A 262 -4.92 10.33 5.65
CA PHE A 262 -4.07 10.40 6.85
C PHE A 262 -3.39 11.79 7.05
N GLY A 263 -3.33 12.64 6.02
CA GLY A 263 -2.71 13.97 6.10
C GLY A 263 -2.98 14.89 4.91
N GLU A 264 -2.51 16.13 5.01
CA GLU A 264 -2.57 17.15 3.95
C GLU A 264 -1.51 16.89 2.86
N VAL A 265 -1.85 17.19 1.60
CA VAL A 265 -0.99 16.99 0.43
C VAL A 265 -0.92 18.29 -0.37
N ASP A 266 0.26 18.92 -0.38
CA ASP A 266 0.51 20.21 -1.03
C ASP A 266 0.70 20.06 -2.55
N LEU A 267 -0.41 20.08 -3.29
CA LEU A 267 -0.42 19.94 -4.75
C LEU A 267 0.20 21.14 -5.49
N ASP A 268 0.33 22.30 -4.85
CA ASP A 268 0.89 23.51 -5.49
C ASP A 268 2.43 23.45 -5.55
N HIS A 269 3.07 22.66 -4.67
CA HIS A 269 4.52 22.46 -4.62
C HIS A 269 4.99 21.05 -5.05
N ILE A 270 4.08 20.08 -5.25
CA ILE A 270 4.42 18.80 -5.90
C ILE A 270 4.60 19.01 -7.41
N THR A 271 5.77 18.67 -7.93
CA THR A 271 6.11 18.83 -9.35
C THR A 271 5.62 17.63 -10.17
N PHE A 272 4.74 17.90 -11.16
CA PHE A 272 4.22 16.90 -12.09
C PHE A 272 4.62 17.20 -13.56
N PRO A 273 4.99 16.18 -14.37
CA PRO A 273 5.43 14.87 -13.92
C PRO A 273 6.72 15.00 -13.10
N ALA A 274 6.85 14.22 -12.04
CA ALA A 274 8.12 14.05 -11.37
C ALA A 274 9.10 13.30 -12.31
N GLY A 275 10.41 13.40 -12.02
CA GLY A 275 11.49 13.35 -13.02
C GLY A 275 11.47 12.21 -14.06
N TYR A 276 11.98 12.55 -15.25
CA TYR A 276 11.67 11.90 -16.52
C TYR A 276 12.61 10.70 -16.84
N ASP A 277 12.07 9.49 -16.82
CA ASP A 277 12.59 8.36 -17.62
C ASP A 277 11.73 8.26 -18.90
N PRO A 278 12.26 8.55 -20.10
CA PRO A 278 11.47 8.58 -21.33
C PRO A 278 11.00 7.20 -21.82
N ASP A 279 11.59 6.10 -21.34
CA ASP A 279 11.47 4.79 -22.01
C ASP A 279 10.38 3.89 -21.39
N ASN A 280 9.86 4.21 -20.20
CA ASN A 280 8.81 3.45 -19.50
C ASN A 280 7.74 4.38 -18.88
N ILE A 281 6.96 5.08 -19.71
CA ILE A 281 5.91 6.00 -19.24
C ILE A 281 4.50 5.45 -19.54
N ASN A 282 3.75 5.17 -18.48
CA ASN A 282 2.28 5.16 -18.52
C ASN A 282 1.75 6.08 -17.41
N ILE A 283 1.07 7.16 -17.81
CA ILE A 283 0.37 8.10 -16.92
C ILE A 283 -1.12 7.91 -17.18
N GLY A 284 -1.70 6.93 -16.48
CA GLY A 284 -3.04 6.44 -16.76
C GLY A 284 -3.50 5.41 -15.74
N CYS A 285 -4.75 5.51 -15.29
CA CYS A 285 -5.34 4.57 -14.34
C CYS A 285 -5.94 3.33 -15.01
N ASP A 286 -5.94 3.27 -16.35
CA ASP A 286 -6.61 2.23 -17.14
C ASP A 286 -5.75 1.81 -18.36
N PRO A 287 -4.49 1.37 -18.16
CA PRO A 287 -3.67 0.83 -19.24
C PRO A 287 -4.16 -0.57 -19.67
N GLU A 288 -3.84 -0.98 -20.89
CA GLU A 288 -4.25 -2.27 -21.46
C GLU A 288 -3.76 -3.47 -20.63
N ASP A 289 -2.56 -3.38 -20.05
CA ASP A 289 -1.98 -4.42 -19.20
C ASP A 289 -2.50 -4.42 -17.75
N TYR A 290 -3.21 -3.36 -17.33
CA TYR A 290 -3.74 -3.24 -15.95
C TYR A 290 -5.09 -2.49 -15.91
N PRO A 291 -6.11 -2.90 -16.67
CA PRO A 291 -7.39 -2.19 -16.75
C PRO A 291 -8.07 -2.14 -15.37
N THR A 292 -8.81 -1.07 -15.11
CA THR A 292 -9.55 -0.85 -13.86
C THR A 292 -10.86 -0.10 -14.05
N ALA A 293 -11.01 0.72 -15.09
CA ALA A 293 -12.13 1.66 -15.20
C ALA A 293 -13.47 0.95 -15.27
N GLU A 294 -13.58 -0.15 -16.02
CA GLU A 294 -14.81 -0.95 -16.11
C GLU A 294 -15.15 -1.64 -14.78
N TYR A 295 -14.17 -2.18 -14.07
CA TYR A 295 -14.38 -2.82 -12.76
C TYR A 295 -14.83 -1.80 -11.71
N ILE A 296 -14.16 -0.65 -11.63
CA ILE A 296 -14.50 0.45 -10.72
C ILE A 296 -15.87 1.04 -11.07
N ALA A 297 -16.23 1.15 -12.35
CA ALA A 297 -17.56 1.59 -12.78
C ALA A 297 -18.66 0.57 -12.45
N THR A 298 -18.39 -0.72 -12.61
CA THR A 298 -19.30 -1.83 -12.28
C THR A 298 -19.62 -1.84 -10.79
N TYR A 299 -18.60 -1.68 -9.94
CA TYR A 299 -18.72 -1.70 -8.48
C TYR A 299 -18.70 -0.30 -7.86
N ASN A 300 -19.19 0.71 -8.59
CA ASN A 300 -19.00 2.12 -8.27
C ASN A 300 -19.36 2.50 -6.82
N GLU A 301 -20.36 1.86 -6.22
CA GLU A 301 -20.74 2.13 -4.82
C GLU A 301 -19.65 1.75 -3.82
N ALA A 302 -18.96 0.62 -3.96
CA ALA A 302 -17.84 0.25 -3.08
C ALA A 302 -16.73 1.32 -3.07
N TYR A 303 -16.55 2.04 -4.19
CA TYR A 303 -15.59 3.12 -4.33
C TYR A 303 -16.14 4.51 -3.92
N HIS A 304 -17.40 4.62 -3.53
CA HIS A 304 -18.09 5.89 -3.31
C HIS A 304 -18.92 6.00 -2.01
N ASN A 305 -19.25 4.88 -1.36
CA ASN A 305 -19.99 4.83 -0.10
C ASN A 305 -19.04 4.45 1.06
N PRO A 306 -18.62 5.40 1.92
CA PRO A 306 -17.67 5.11 2.99
C PRO A 306 -18.30 4.33 4.16
N ASN A 307 -19.62 4.14 4.16
CA ASN A 307 -20.30 3.34 5.18
C ASN A 307 -20.25 1.83 4.90
N LEU A 308 -19.78 1.41 3.72
CA LEU A 308 -19.60 0.01 3.37
C LEU A 308 -18.19 -0.43 3.75
N THR A 309 -18.07 -1.22 4.81
CA THR A 309 -16.78 -1.65 5.38
C THR A 309 -16.31 -2.99 4.83
N THR A 310 -17.22 -3.89 4.44
CA THR A 310 -16.92 -5.20 3.84
C THR A 310 -17.55 -5.37 2.46
N TRP A 311 -16.97 -6.24 1.63
CA TRP A 311 -17.44 -6.57 0.28
C TRP A 311 -18.70 -7.45 0.30
N VAL A 312 -18.76 -8.40 1.26
CA VAL A 312 -19.83 -9.38 1.35
C VAL A 312 -20.96 -8.91 2.27
N ASP A 313 -20.68 -8.61 3.53
CA ASP A 313 -21.74 -8.38 4.52
C ASP A 313 -22.41 -7.01 4.38
N ASP A 314 -21.63 -5.94 4.15
CA ASP A 314 -22.16 -4.59 3.99
C ASP A 314 -22.60 -4.30 2.54
N TYR A 315 -21.73 -4.60 1.56
CA TYR A 315 -22.02 -4.29 0.15
C TYR A 315 -22.85 -5.37 -0.58
N GLY A 316 -22.98 -6.58 -0.01
CA GLY A 316 -23.85 -7.62 -0.55
C GLY A 316 -23.33 -8.28 -1.84
N GLN A 317 -22.05 -8.16 -2.15
CA GLN A 317 -21.43 -8.83 -3.31
C GLN A 317 -20.87 -10.21 -2.95
N THR A 318 -20.69 -11.06 -3.95
CA THR A 318 -19.96 -12.33 -3.79
C THR A 318 -18.48 -12.12 -4.03
N MET A 319 -17.62 -12.82 -3.27
CA MET A 319 -16.22 -12.97 -3.64
C MET A 319 -16.10 -13.79 -4.94
N PRO A 320 -15.20 -13.43 -5.87
CA PRO A 320 -14.85 -14.29 -6.99
C PRO A 320 -14.34 -15.65 -6.49
N LYS A 321 -14.77 -16.75 -7.12
CA LYS A 321 -14.31 -18.10 -6.76
C LYS A 321 -12.80 -18.26 -6.96
N ASN A 322 -12.15 -18.97 -6.05
CA ASN A 322 -10.72 -19.29 -6.08
C ASN A 322 -10.52 -20.79 -6.40
N SER A 323 -9.73 -21.12 -7.43
CA SER A 323 -9.50 -22.49 -7.89
C SER A 323 -8.94 -23.44 -6.81
N LEU A 324 -8.14 -22.92 -5.88
CA LEU A 324 -7.55 -23.70 -4.78
C LEU A 324 -8.54 -24.04 -3.66
N VAL A 325 -9.66 -23.32 -3.58
CA VAL A 325 -10.64 -23.41 -2.46
C VAL A 325 -12.00 -23.94 -2.94
N ASP A 326 -12.50 -23.42 -4.07
CA ASP A 326 -13.86 -23.68 -4.57
C ASP A 326 -13.93 -24.80 -5.63
N GLY A 327 -12.79 -25.17 -6.23
CA GLY A 327 -12.70 -26.18 -7.29
C GLY A 327 -13.17 -25.67 -8.65
N CYS A 328 -12.21 -25.26 -9.48
CA CYS A 328 -12.35 -25.00 -10.92
C CYS A 328 -11.03 -25.31 -11.63
#